data_AF-A0A7C5CIM8-F1
#
_entry.id   AF-A0A7C5CIM8-F1
#
_cell.length_a   1.000
_cell.length_b   1.000
_cell.length_c   1.000
_cell.angle_alpha   90.00
_cell.angle_beta   90.00
_cell.angle_gamma   90.00
#
_symmetry.space_group_name_H-M   'P 1'
#
loop_
_entity.id
_entity.type
_entity.pdbx_description
1 polymer ?
#
loop_
_entity_poly.entity_id
_entity_poly.type
_entity_poly.pdbx_seq_one_letter_code
_entity_poly.pdbx_strand_id
1 'polypeptide(L)'
;DADLKAAATYGVAISYEGKGDHRKAADTYMELMSKYPEYFNNDEVMLNAARAYKACGDTSKAIALLEDFLKKYPTSMRKEEAKATLLELTARK
;
A
#
# COMPACT_ATOMS: atom_id res chain seq x y z
N ASP A 1 -4.27 -2.62 22.46
CA ASP A 1 -3.19 -3.09 21.57
C ASP A 1 -3.11 -2.26 20.30
N ALA A 2 -1.89 -1.87 19.90
CA ALA A 2 -1.65 -1.11 18.67
C ALA A 2 -1.99 -1.95 17.42
N ASP A 3 -1.66 -3.24 17.42
CA ASP A 3 -1.93 -4.16 16.31
C ASP A 3 -3.44 -4.34 16.05
N LEU A 4 -4.26 -4.40 17.11
CA LEU A 4 -5.71 -4.52 16.95
C LEU A 4 -6.30 -3.26 16.30
N LYS A 5 -5.78 -2.08 16.65
CA LYS A 5 -6.19 -0.82 16.01
C LYS A 5 -5.68 -0.72 14.59
N ALA A 6 -4.47 -1.20 14.31
CA ALA A 6 -3.93 -1.28 12.96
C ALA A 6 -4.77 -2.21 12.07
N ALA A 7 -5.09 -3.41 12.54
CA ALA A 7 -5.97 -4.36 11.84
C ALA A 7 -7.37 -3.79 11.60
N ALA A 8 -7.94 -3.06 12.57
CA ALA A 8 -9.21 -2.37 12.37
C ALA A 8 -9.12 -1.27 11.28
N THR A 9 -8.04 -0.48 11.31
CA THR A 9 -7.78 0.57 10.30
C THR A 9 -7.57 -0.05 8.91
N TYR A 10 -6.93 -1.21 8.85
CA TYR A 10 -6.74 -1.98 7.63
C TYR A 10 -8.09 -2.41 7.03
N GLY A 11 -9.00 -2.94 7.86
CA GLY A 11 -10.35 -3.30 7.43
C GLY A 11 -11.16 -2.11 6.92
N VAL A 12 -10.97 -0.92 7.48
CA VAL A 12 -11.58 0.32 6.98
C VAL A 12 -11.06 0.67 5.58
N ALA A 13 -9.75 0.57 5.36
CA ALA A 13 -9.15 0.82 4.06
C ALA A 13 -9.66 -0.17 2.99
N ILE A 14 -9.72 -1.46 3.31
CA ILE A 14 -10.32 -2.49 2.43
C ILE A 14 -11.78 -2.16 2.11
N SER A 15 -12.54 -1.68 3.10
CA SER A 15 -13.94 -1.29 2.90
C SER A 15 -14.07 -0.12 1.94
N TYR A 16 -13.13 0.83 1.93
CA TYR A 16 -13.10 1.90 0.94
C TYR A 16 -12.75 1.36 -0.46
N GLU A 17 -11.82 0.41 -0.59
CA GLU A 17 -11.53 -0.24 -1.87
C GLU A 17 -12.75 -0.96 -2.44
N GLY A 18 -13.47 -1.73 -1.61
CA GLY A 18 -14.68 -2.44 -2.00
C GLY A 18 -15.82 -1.51 -2.45
N LYS A 19 -15.80 -0.23 -2.02
CA LYS A 19 -16.73 0.81 -2.47
C LYS A 19 -16.27 1.52 -3.75
N GLY A 20 -15.08 1.22 -4.27
CA GLY A 20 -14.46 1.93 -5.39
C GLY A 20 -13.78 3.24 -5.00
N ASP A 21 -13.78 3.59 -3.71
CA ASP A 21 -13.15 4.80 -3.16
C ASP A 21 -11.63 4.60 -3.00
N HIS A 22 -10.95 4.24 -4.10
CA HIS A 22 -9.53 3.85 -4.09
C HIS A 22 -8.60 4.94 -3.53
N ARG A 23 -8.92 6.21 -3.75
CA ARG A 23 -8.13 7.32 -3.17
C ARG A 23 -8.20 7.34 -1.65
N LYS A 24 -9.40 7.20 -1.07
CA LYS A 24 -9.56 7.17 0.39
C LYS A 24 -8.94 5.91 0.99
N ALA A 25 -9.04 4.77 0.29
CA ALA A 25 -8.37 3.55 0.71
C ALA A 25 -6.86 3.75 0.82
N ALA A 26 -6.23 4.29 -0.22
CA ALA A 26 -4.79 4.57 -0.25
C ALA A 26 -4.38 5.50 0.90
N ASP A 27 -5.12 6.58 1.12
CA ASP A 27 -4.83 7.53 2.20
C ASP A 27 -5.00 6.88 3.59
N THR A 28 -5.99 5.99 3.76
CA THR A 28 -6.21 5.24 5.00
C THR A 28 -5.07 4.24 5.27
N TYR A 29 -4.58 3.56 4.23
CA TYR A 29 -3.41 2.68 4.35
C TYR A 29 -2.15 3.46 4.75
N MET A 30 -1.94 4.65 4.18
CA MET A 30 -0.83 5.53 4.56
C MET A 30 -0.93 6.00 6.00
N GLU A 31 -2.14 6.37 6.44
CA GLU A 31 -2.40 6.75 7.83
C GLU A 31 -2.09 5.59 8.79
N LEU A 32 -2.48 4.37 8.44
CA LEU A 32 -2.18 3.16 9.21
C LEU A 32 -0.67 3.00 9.41
N MET A 33 0.10 3.04 8.32
CA MET A 33 1.56 2.88 8.41
C MET A 33 2.23 4.01 9.18
N SER A 34 1.68 5.23 9.11
CA SER A 34 2.19 6.38 9.87
C SER A 34 1.88 6.26 11.36
N LYS A 35 0.70 5.77 11.73
CA LYS A 35 0.26 5.62 13.13
C LYS A 35 0.82 4.37 13.80
N TYR A 36 1.05 3.31 13.01
CA TYR A 36 1.48 2.00 13.48
C TYR A 36 2.69 1.51 12.68
N PRO A 37 3.87 2.17 12.81
CA PRO A 37 5.06 1.83 12.02
C PRO A 37 5.62 0.42 12.31
N GLU A 38 5.32 -0.15 13.47
CA GLU A 38 5.76 -1.50 13.90
C GLU A 38 4.74 -2.61 13.56
N TYR A 39 3.62 -2.27 12.91
CA TYR A 39 2.62 -3.26 12.53
C TYR A 39 3.22 -4.31 11.60
N PHE A 40 3.09 -5.59 11.97
CA PHE A 40 3.76 -6.70 11.31
C PHE A 40 3.39 -6.85 9.82
N ASN A 41 2.19 -6.40 9.42
CA ASN A 41 1.67 -6.45 8.06
C ASN A 41 1.88 -5.15 7.28
N ASN A 42 2.76 -4.24 7.73
CA ASN A 42 2.99 -2.98 7.02
C ASN A 42 3.54 -3.16 5.61
N ASP A 43 4.17 -4.29 5.29
CA ASP A 43 4.55 -4.62 3.92
C ASP A 43 3.30 -4.82 3.04
N GLU A 44 2.34 -5.64 3.48
CA GLU A 44 1.06 -5.83 2.80
C GLU A 44 0.28 -4.52 2.65
N VAL A 45 0.21 -3.73 3.72
CA VAL A 45 -0.48 -2.43 3.73
C VAL A 45 0.13 -1.49 2.69
N MET A 46 1.46 -1.43 2.61
CA MET A 46 2.16 -0.55 1.66
C MET A 46 1.90 -0.98 0.21
N LEU A 47 1.88 -2.29 -0.07
CA LEU A 47 1.57 -2.81 -1.39
C LEU A 47 0.11 -2.50 -1.80
N ASN A 48 -0.83 -2.66 -0.87
CA ASN A 48 -2.24 -2.34 -1.12
C ASN A 48 -2.46 -0.84 -1.30
N ALA A 49 -1.75 0.01 -0.55
CA ALA A 49 -1.75 1.46 -0.79
C ALA A 49 -1.28 1.80 -2.22
N ALA A 50 -0.20 1.19 -2.69
CA ALA A 50 0.28 1.41 -4.06
C ALA A 50 -0.74 0.96 -5.12
N ARG A 51 -1.42 -0.16 -4.90
CA ARG A 51 -2.51 -0.65 -5.77
C ARG A 51 -3.70 0.29 -5.80
N ALA A 52 -4.11 0.78 -4.64
CA ALA A 52 -5.18 1.75 -4.52
C ALA A 52 -4.83 3.08 -5.22
N TYR A 53 -3.58 3.56 -5.07
CA TYR A 53 -3.10 4.72 -5.83
C TYR A 53 -3.10 4.48 -7.34
N LYS A 54 -2.65 3.32 -7.80
CA LYS A 54 -2.74 2.89 -9.21
C LYS A 54 -4.20 2.92 -9.70
N ALA A 55 -5.13 2.33 -8.94
CA ALA A 55 -6.54 2.23 -9.30
C ALA A 55 -7.23 3.61 -9.36
N CYS A 56 -6.80 4.58 -8.55
CA CYS A 56 -7.31 5.95 -8.62
C CYS A 56 -6.60 6.84 -9.65
N GLY A 57 -5.70 6.27 -10.47
CA GLY A 57 -4.95 6.96 -11.52
C GLY A 57 -3.72 7.76 -11.03
N ASP A 58 -3.40 7.71 -9.74
CA ASP A 58 -2.23 8.37 -9.15
C ASP A 58 -0.99 7.48 -9.27
N THR A 59 -0.62 7.18 -10.52
CA THR A 59 0.50 6.29 -10.85
C THR A 59 1.83 6.79 -10.29
N SER A 60 2.02 8.10 -10.21
CA SER A 60 3.23 8.70 -9.63
C SER A 60 3.40 8.31 -8.16
N LYS A 61 2.34 8.41 -7.35
CA LYS A 61 2.39 7.96 -5.95
C LYS A 61 2.54 6.45 -5.84
N ALA A 62 1.85 5.69 -6.70
CA ALA A 62 2.00 4.23 -6.72
C ALA A 62 3.45 3.80 -6.97
N ILE A 63 4.12 4.41 -7.95
CA ILE A 63 5.54 4.17 -8.26
C ILE A 63 6.43 4.51 -7.05
N ALA A 64 6.27 5.70 -6.47
CA ALA A 64 7.07 6.13 -5.32
C ALA A 64 6.92 5.17 -4.12
N LEU A 65 5.69 4.72 -3.83
CA LEU A 65 5.45 3.73 -2.78
C LEU A 65 6.13 2.39 -3.09
N LEU A 66 6.05 1.91 -4.33
CA LEU A 66 6.68 0.63 -4.68
C LEU A 66 8.20 0.70 -4.61
N GLU A 67 8.80 1.81 -5.02
CA GLU A 67 10.24 2.05 -4.86
C GLU A 67 10.66 2.03 -3.39
N ASP A 68 9.89 2.71 -2.53
CA ASP A 68 10.16 2.72 -1.10
C ASP A 68 9.89 1.36 -0.43
N PHE A 69 8.90 0.60 -0.91
CA PHE A 69 8.68 -0.78 -0.50
C PHE A 69 9.93 -1.62 -0.74
N LEU A 70 10.53 -1.54 -1.93
CA LEU A 70 11.72 -2.32 -2.27
C LEU A 70 12.95 -1.96 -1.42
N LYS A 71 13.02 -0.71 -0.94
CA LYS A 71 14.06 -0.25 -0.02
C LYS A 71 13.79 -0.67 1.42
N LYS A 72 12.54 -0.56 1.89
CA LYS A 72 12.15 -0.77 3.29
C LYS A 72 11.93 -2.26 3.61
N TYR A 73 11.43 -3.03 2.65
CA TYR A 73 11.11 -4.46 2.80
C TYR A 73 11.86 -5.33 1.76
N PRO A 74 13.21 -5.30 1.72
CA PRO A 74 14.00 -6.01 0.71
C PRO A 74 13.95 -7.55 0.85
N THR A 75 13.44 -8.05 1.97
CA THR A 75 13.29 -9.48 2.29
C THR A 75 11.83 -9.93 2.37
N SER A 76 10.86 -9.04 2.14
CA SER A 76 9.45 -9.43 2.13
C SER A 76 9.18 -10.39 0.97
N MET A 77 8.34 -11.39 1.21
CA MET A 77 7.82 -12.30 0.19
C MET A 77 7.08 -11.56 -0.94
N ARG A 78 6.60 -10.34 -0.68
CA ARG A 78 5.88 -9.49 -1.64
C ARG A 78 6.79 -8.59 -2.48
N LYS A 79 8.10 -8.66 -2.29
CA LYS A 79 9.07 -7.88 -3.06
C LYS A 79 8.97 -8.10 -4.56
N GLU A 80 8.86 -9.34 -5.00
CA GLU A 80 8.78 -9.64 -6.43
C GLU A 80 7.48 -9.10 -7.03
N GLU A 81 6.38 -9.14 -6.27
CA GLU A 81 5.09 -8.55 -6.65
C GLU A 81 5.16 -7.01 -6.72
N ALA A 82 5.79 -6.37 -5.73
CA ALA A 82 6.00 -4.93 -5.74
C ALA A 82 6.86 -4.50 -6.94
N LYS A 83 7.95 -5.23 -7.21
CA LYS A 83 8.84 -5.00 -8.35
C LYS A 83 8.14 -5.20 -9.68
N ALA A 84 7.35 -6.28 -9.83
CA ALA A 84 6.58 -6.53 -11.03
C ALA A 84 5.57 -5.41 -11.30
N THR A 85 4.86 -4.97 -10.26
CA THR A 85 3.91 -3.84 -10.37
C THR A 85 4.62 -2.55 -10.76
N LEU A 86 5.78 -2.26 -10.17
CA LEU A 86 6.58 -1.08 -10.50
C LEU A 86 7.04 -1.08 -11.96
N LEU A 87 7.53 -2.23 -12.45
CA LEU A 87 7.92 -2.40 -13.85
C LEU A 87 6.73 -2.20 -14.78
N GLU A 88 5.56 -2.76 -14.46
CA GLU A 88 4.33 -2.55 -15.25
C GLU A 88 3.96 -1.06 -15.34
N LEU A 89 4.01 -0.34 -14.22
CA LEU A 89 3.62 1.07 -14.15
C LEU A 89 4.61 1.99 -14.88
N THR A 90 5.90 1.68 -14.80
CA THR A 90 6.95 2.46 -15.46
C THR A 90 7.05 2.16 -16.95
N ALA A 91 6.74 0.93 -17.38
CA ALA A 91 6.72 0.54 -18.78
C ALA A 91 5.48 1.04 -19.55
N ARG A 92 4.41 1.43 -18.84
CA ARG A 92 3.18 2.02 -19.41
C ARG A 92 3.23 3.53 -19.61
N LYS A 93 4.37 4.18 -19.30
CA LYS A 93 4.63 5.61 -19.56
C LYS A 93 5.01 5.84 -21.02
#